data_AF-A0A7Y0F0B2-F1
#
_entry.id   AF-A0A7Y0F0B2-F1
#
_cell.length_a   1.000
_cell.length_b   1.000
_cell.length_c   1.000
_cell.angle_alpha   90.00
_cell.angle_beta   90.00
_cell.angle_gamma   90.00
#
_symmetry.space_group_name_H-M   'P 1'
#
loop_
_entity.id
_entity.type
_entity.pdbx_description
1 polymer ?
#
loop_
_entity_poly.entity_id
_entity_poly.type
_entity_poly.pdbx_seq_one_letter_code
_entity_poly.pdbx_strand_id
1 'polypeptide(L)'
;MLMDTSCEGIENGIEWRVTANDAFFCWTGRVRLPEGHPWRASDGWDIPARVHGGVTYGPDEDGWIGFDTLHAMDSVMDLVSRNPDGELDGIREMTGIPYAHARSWTFDEVVAETLRLARQTARAAKLQLQAA
;
A
#
# COMPACT_ATOMS: atom_id res chain seq x y z
N MET A 1 -16.65 16.44 5.93
CA MET A 1 -17.22 15.09 5.86
C MET A 1 -16.07 14.17 5.46
N LEU A 2 -15.33 13.66 6.44
CA LEU A 2 -14.30 12.63 6.25
C LEU A 2 -14.93 11.36 6.84
N MET A 3 -15.71 10.63 6.04
CA MET A 3 -16.45 9.46 6.51
C MET A 3 -16.22 8.20 5.69
N ASP A 4 -15.21 8.18 4.82
CA ASP A 4 -14.70 6.91 4.31
C ASP A 4 -13.23 6.79 4.70
N THR A 5 -12.96 5.93 5.69
CA THR A 5 -11.61 5.49 6.12
C THR A 5 -10.93 4.61 5.05
N SER A 6 -11.54 4.54 3.88
CA SER A 6 -11.08 3.82 2.72
C SER A 6 -11.47 4.55 1.44
N CYS A 7 -10.67 4.43 0.39
CA CYS A 7 -11.08 4.79 -0.96
C CYS A 7 -10.86 3.58 -1.85
N GLU A 8 -11.78 3.30 -2.77
CA GLU A 8 -11.72 2.15 -3.65
C GLU A 8 -12.19 2.47 -5.06
N GLY A 9 -11.83 1.60 -6.00
CA GLY A 9 -12.20 1.77 -7.38
C GLY A 9 -11.65 0.68 -8.27
N ILE A 10 -11.72 0.93 -9.58
CA ILE A 10 -11.20 0.02 -10.61
C ILE A 10 -10.22 0.81 -11.48
N GLU A 11 -9.02 0.26 -11.70
CA GLU A 11 -8.00 0.80 -12.61
C GLU A 11 -7.59 -0.32 -13.58
N ASN A 12 -7.81 -0.13 -14.88
CA ASN A 12 -7.52 -1.13 -15.92
C ASN A 12 -8.12 -2.53 -15.65
N GLY A 13 -9.32 -2.57 -15.05
CA GLY A 13 -10.00 -3.82 -14.69
C GLY A 13 -9.50 -4.48 -13.41
N ILE A 14 -8.57 -3.82 -12.68
CA ILE A 14 -8.07 -4.27 -11.39
C ILE A 14 -8.76 -3.48 -10.30
N GLU A 15 -9.42 -4.18 -9.38
CA GLU A 15 -9.99 -3.59 -8.18
C GLU A 15 -8.87 -3.14 -7.23
N TRP A 16 -9.01 -1.95 -6.67
CA TRP A 16 -8.04 -1.39 -5.73
C TRP A 16 -8.74 -0.75 -4.53
N ARG A 17 -8.05 -0.73 -3.39
CA ARG A 17 -8.49 -0.07 -2.17
C ARG A 17 -7.31 0.53 -1.42
N VAL A 18 -7.46 1.75 -0.94
CA VAL A 18 -6.64 2.35 0.12
C VAL A 18 -7.44 2.28 1.41
N THR A 19 -6.83 1.81 2.50
CA THR A 19 -7.45 1.84 3.84
C THR A 19 -6.52 2.47 4.85
N ALA A 20 -7.08 3.25 5.77
CA ALA A 20 -6.36 3.67 6.96
C ALA A 20 -6.39 2.62 8.06
N ASN A 21 -5.26 2.45 8.71
CA ASN A 21 -5.11 1.74 9.96
C ASN A 21 -4.83 2.76 11.05
N ASP A 22 -5.80 2.94 11.93
CA ASP A 22 -5.76 3.88 13.05
C ASP A 22 -4.83 3.40 14.17
N ALA A 23 -4.78 2.09 14.44
CA ALA A 23 -3.92 1.51 15.46
C ALA A 23 -2.42 1.69 15.16
N PHE A 24 -2.05 1.67 13.88
CA PHE A 24 -0.66 1.81 13.44
C PHE A 24 -0.35 3.15 12.80
N PHE A 25 -1.33 4.07 12.73
CA PHE A 25 -1.23 5.33 11.99
C PHE A 25 -0.55 5.10 10.64
N CYS A 26 -1.16 4.27 9.80
CA CYS A 26 -0.62 4.00 8.47
C CYS A 26 -1.74 3.89 7.44
N TRP A 27 -1.38 4.08 6.17
CA TRP A 27 -2.26 3.75 5.06
C TRP A 27 -1.74 2.51 4.36
N THR A 28 -2.66 1.72 3.85
CA THR A 28 -2.34 0.50 3.10
C THR A 28 -3.01 0.56 1.75
N GLY A 29 -2.23 0.29 0.70
CA GLY A 29 -2.70 0.19 -0.66
C GLY A 29 -2.81 -1.27 -1.07
N ARG A 30 -3.98 -1.70 -1.52
CA ARG A 30 -4.25 -3.08 -1.94
C ARG A 30 -4.88 -3.15 -3.32
N VAL A 31 -4.59 -4.23 -4.04
CA VAL A 31 -5.24 -4.55 -5.31
C VAL A 31 -5.64 -6.01 -5.35
N ARG A 32 -6.74 -6.33 -6.04
CA ARG A 32 -7.20 -7.70 -6.19
C ARG A 32 -6.72 -8.30 -7.50
N LEU A 33 -5.92 -9.35 -7.41
CA LEU A 33 -5.49 -10.14 -8.54
C LEU A 33 -6.70 -10.85 -9.17
N PRO A 34 -6.94 -10.75 -10.49
CA PRO A 34 -7.95 -11.56 -11.16
C PRO A 34 -7.70 -13.06 -11.00
N GLU A 35 -8.72 -13.89 -11.20
CA GLU A 35 -8.52 -15.34 -11.25
C GLU A 35 -7.52 -15.72 -12.36
N GLY A 36 -6.68 -16.72 -12.11
CA GLY A 36 -5.63 -17.16 -13.05
C GLY A 36 -4.45 -16.19 -13.22
N HIS A 37 -4.42 -15.07 -12.48
CA HIS A 37 -3.31 -14.11 -12.52
C HIS A 37 -1.98 -14.76 -12.09
N PRO A 38 -0.84 -14.45 -12.73
CA PRO A 38 0.40 -15.20 -12.51
C PRO A 38 0.94 -15.03 -11.09
N TRP A 39 0.68 -13.87 -10.49
CA TRP A 39 1.11 -13.57 -9.11
C TRP A 39 0.29 -14.27 -8.04
N ARG A 40 -0.82 -14.95 -8.36
CA ARG A 40 -1.61 -15.69 -7.35
C ARG A 40 -0.85 -16.90 -6.77
N ALA A 41 0.16 -17.40 -7.48
CA ALA A 41 1.00 -18.50 -7.03
C ALA A 41 2.30 -18.04 -6.34
N SER A 42 2.57 -16.73 -6.33
CA SER A 42 3.74 -16.16 -5.68
C SER A 42 3.47 -15.97 -4.18
N ASP A 43 4.51 -16.05 -3.36
CA ASP A 43 4.43 -15.42 -2.04
C ASP A 43 4.55 -13.88 -2.21
N GLY A 44 4.01 -13.12 -1.26
CA GLY A 44 3.96 -11.66 -1.38
C GLY A 44 5.33 -11.01 -1.59
N TRP A 45 6.38 -11.58 -0.99
CA TRP A 45 7.74 -11.06 -1.05
C TRP A 45 8.39 -11.25 -2.44
N ASP A 46 7.99 -12.29 -3.18
CA ASP A 46 8.49 -12.58 -4.53
C ASP A 46 7.68 -11.91 -5.65
N ILE A 47 6.61 -11.17 -5.34
CA ILE A 47 5.83 -10.45 -6.35
C ILE A 47 6.70 -9.32 -6.95
N PRO A 48 6.97 -9.32 -8.27
CA PRO A 48 7.91 -8.38 -8.89
C PRO A 48 7.34 -6.96 -9.08
N ALA A 49 6.24 -6.64 -8.40
CA ALA A 49 5.64 -5.32 -8.43
C ALA A 49 6.55 -4.32 -7.71
N ARG A 50 6.91 -3.25 -8.41
CA ARG A 50 7.67 -2.16 -7.80
C ARG A 50 6.67 -1.27 -7.09
N VAL A 51 6.59 -1.31 -5.78
CA VAL A 51 5.90 -0.33 -4.92
C VAL A 51 6.84 0.04 -3.77
N HIS A 52 6.57 1.15 -3.09
CA HIS A 52 7.34 1.52 -1.91
C HIS A 52 7.37 0.38 -0.89
N GLY A 53 8.58 -0.06 -0.53
CA GLY A 53 8.77 -1.19 0.38
C GLY A 53 8.47 -2.58 -0.19
N GLY A 54 7.97 -2.66 -1.43
CA GLY A 54 7.53 -3.91 -2.05
C GLY A 54 6.14 -4.34 -1.60
N VAL A 55 5.69 -5.50 -2.07
CA VAL A 55 4.42 -6.09 -1.66
C VAL A 55 4.63 -6.76 -0.29
N THR A 56 3.95 -6.28 0.73
CA THR A 56 4.06 -6.73 2.13
C THR A 56 2.84 -7.51 2.61
N TYR A 57 1.82 -7.65 1.77
CA TYR A 57 0.60 -8.39 2.05
C TYR A 57 0.17 -9.25 0.87
N GLY A 58 -0.36 -10.44 1.17
CA GLY A 58 -0.96 -11.36 0.21
C GLY A 58 0.04 -12.13 -0.65
N PRO A 59 -0.41 -12.80 -1.73
CA PRO A 59 -1.81 -12.97 -2.11
C PRO A 59 -2.61 -13.70 -1.03
N ASP A 60 -3.78 -13.17 -0.64
CA ASP A 60 -4.73 -13.91 0.19
C ASP A 60 -5.66 -14.82 -0.64
N GLU A 61 -6.60 -15.50 0.01
CA GLU A 61 -7.55 -16.42 -0.65
C GLU A 61 -8.39 -15.71 -1.72
N ASP A 62 -8.77 -14.45 -1.49
CA ASP A 62 -9.52 -13.62 -2.43
C ASP A 62 -8.62 -13.01 -3.53
N GLY A 63 -7.30 -13.14 -3.38
CA GLY A 63 -6.27 -12.62 -4.28
C GLY A 63 -5.89 -11.18 -4.03
N TRP A 64 -6.13 -10.63 -2.85
CA TRP A 64 -5.62 -9.32 -2.49
C TRP A 64 -4.12 -9.39 -2.23
N ILE A 65 -3.41 -8.43 -2.82
CA ILE A 65 -2.02 -8.11 -2.49
C ILE A 65 -1.93 -6.65 -2.12
N GLY A 66 -0.89 -6.25 -1.38
CA GLY A 66 -0.73 -4.85 -1.04
C GLY A 66 0.59 -4.48 -0.40
N PHE A 67 0.71 -3.19 -0.12
CA PHE A 67 1.81 -2.59 0.60
C PHE A 67 1.27 -1.73 1.72
N ASP A 68 2.12 -1.43 2.69
CA ASP A 68 1.84 -0.50 3.77
C ASP A 68 2.87 0.63 3.77
N THR A 69 2.46 1.76 4.36
CA THR A 69 3.34 2.88 4.65
C THR A 69 3.93 2.78 6.08
N LEU A 70 3.94 1.58 6.67
CA LEU A 70 4.56 1.30 7.98
C LEU A 70 6.01 0.81 7.80
N HIS A 71 6.67 1.27 6.72
CA HIS A 71 8.09 1.05 6.55
C HIS A 71 8.86 1.96 7.51
N ALA A 72 9.93 1.42 8.09
CA ALA A 72 10.75 2.16 9.06
C ALA A 72 11.11 3.54 8.50
N MET A 73 10.63 4.59 9.16
CA MET A 73 10.84 6.02 8.86
C MET A 73 9.80 6.70 7.93
N ASP A 74 8.72 6.02 7.55
CA ASP A 74 7.57 6.68 6.92
C ASP A 74 6.72 7.42 7.97
N SER A 75 6.18 8.57 7.58
CA SER A 75 5.09 9.25 8.29
C SER A 75 3.85 9.27 7.41
N VAL A 76 2.68 9.08 8.01
CA VAL A 76 1.41 9.38 7.36
C VAL A 76 0.73 10.51 8.10
N MET A 77 0.01 11.34 7.35
CA MET A 77 -1.01 12.17 7.99
C MET A 77 -2.08 11.25 8.59
N ASP A 78 -2.56 11.57 9.77
CA ASP A 78 -3.69 10.86 10.34
C ASP A 78 -4.96 11.08 9.50
N LEU A 79 -6.05 10.41 9.88
CA LEU A 79 -7.35 10.47 9.21
C LEU A 79 -7.98 11.86 9.14
N VAL A 80 -7.46 12.85 9.88
CA VAL A 80 -7.90 14.25 9.88
C VAL A 80 -6.83 15.20 9.35
N SER A 81 -5.87 14.68 8.59
CA SER A 81 -4.77 15.45 7.98
C SER A 81 -3.85 16.13 8.99
N ARG A 82 -3.79 15.64 10.23
CA ARG A 82 -2.74 16.05 11.17
C ARG A 82 -1.48 15.25 10.89
N ASN A 83 -0.35 15.93 11.00
CA ASN A 83 0.93 15.27 11.04
C ASN A 83 1.22 14.81 12.48
N PRO A 84 1.26 13.49 12.80
CA PRO A 84 1.60 13.00 14.13
C PRO A 84 3.11 13.07 14.43
N ASP A 85 3.95 13.54 13.50
CA ASP A 85 5.42 13.55 13.66
C ASP A 85 5.89 14.16 14.97
N GLY A 86 5.26 15.24 15.43
CA GLY A 86 5.61 15.87 16.71
C GLY A 86 5.28 15.00 17.94
N GLU A 87 4.25 14.16 17.88
CA GLU A 87 3.92 13.19 18.93
C GLU A 87 4.87 11.97 18.84
N LEU A 88 5.24 11.56 17.62
CA LEU A 88 6.22 10.52 17.37
C LEU A 88 7.64 10.92 17.81
N ASP A 89 8.00 12.21 17.74
CA ASP A 89 9.26 12.75 18.25
C ASP A 89 9.45 12.49 19.74
N GLY A 90 8.40 12.63 20.56
CA GLY A 90 8.46 12.28 21.98
C GLY A 90 8.70 10.80 22.24
N ILE A 91 8.08 9.92 21.43
CA ILE A 91 8.30 8.47 21.51
C ILE A 91 9.72 8.10 21.06
N ARG A 92 10.26 8.80 20.06
CA ARG A 92 11.63 8.59 19.55
C ARG A 92 12.69 8.99 20.56
N GLU A 93 12.52 10.14 21.19
CA GLU A 93 13.41 10.59 22.25
C GLU A 93 13.42 9.58 23.40
N MET A 94 12.26 9.03 23.75
CA MET A 94 12.12 8.01 24.78
C MET A 94 12.74 6.64 24.41
N THR A 95 12.71 6.25 23.13
CA THR A 95 13.14 4.91 22.68
C THR A 95 14.56 4.86 22.11
N GLY A 96 15.17 6.03 21.83
CA GLY A 96 16.55 6.12 21.35
C GLY A 96 16.75 5.68 19.90
N ILE A 97 15.68 5.58 19.10
CA ILE A 97 15.74 5.20 17.68
C ILE A 97 16.16 6.45 16.85
N PRO A 98 17.35 6.48 16.24
CA PRO A 98 17.96 7.74 15.80
C PRO A 98 17.75 7.98 14.30
N TYR A 99 16.54 8.27 13.80
CA TYR A 99 16.39 8.54 12.37
C TYR A 99 15.29 9.55 11.99
N ALA A 100 15.65 10.50 11.12
CA ALA A 100 14.80 11.51 10.51
C ALA A 100 13.91 10.88 9.42
N HIS A 101 12.63 11.23 9.38
CA HIS A 101 11.66 10.72 8.41
C HIS A 101 12.22 10.64 6.98
N ALA A 102 12.15 9.45 6.37
CA ALA A 102 12.58 9.27 4.99
C ALA A 102 11.54 9.83 4.01
N ARG A 103 10.25 9.76 4.37
CA ARG A 103 9.14 10.22 3.54
C ARG A 103 7.90 10.51 4.38
N SER A 104 7.21 11.61 4.10
CA SER A 104 5.84 11.85 4.56
C SER A 104 4.89 11.57 3.41
N TRP A 105 3.93 10.68 3.62
CA TRP A 105 2.88 10.38 2.65
C TRP A 105 1.67 11.28 2.86
N THR A 106 1.10 11.73 1.75
CA THR A 106 -0.27 12.24 1.66
C THR A 106 -1.21 11.14 1.16
N PHE A 107 -2.51 11.29 1.43
CA PHE A 107 -3.50 10.30 1.02
C PHE A 107 -3.50 10.11 -0.50
N ASP A 108 -3.41 11.23 -1.24
CA ASP A 108 -3.34 11.24 -2.71
C ASP A 108 -2.10 10.50 -3.23
N GLU A 109 -0.96 10.60 -2.55
CA GLU A 109 0.24 9.84 -2.93
C GLU A 109 0.05 8.34 -2.72
N VAL A 110 -0.59 7.91 -1.64
CA VAL A 110 -0.88 6.49 -1.41
C VAL A 110 -1.89 5.96 -2.44
N VAL A 111 -2.90 6.76 -2.78
CA VAL A 111 -3.80 6.44 -3.89
C VAL A 111 -3.01 6.31 -5.19
N ALA A 112 -2.12 7.27 -5.52
CA ALA A 112 -1.31 7.22 -6.73
C ALA A 112 -0.41 5.98 -6.79
N GLU A 113 0.21 5.60 -5.67
CA GLU A 113 1.03 4.39 -5.58
C GLU A 113 0.20 3.11 -5.70
N THR A 114 -1.01 3.09 -5.14
CA THR A 114 -1.97 1.99 -5.28
C THR A 114 -2.43 1.83 -6.73
N LEU A 115 -2.73 2.93 -7.42
CA LEU A 115 -3.06 2.91 -8.85
C LEU A 115 -1.86 2.43 -9.69
N ARG A 116 -0.63 2.77 -9.30
CA ARG A 116 0.58 2.26 -9.93
C ARG A 116 0.75 0.75 -9.74
N LEU A 117 0.37 0.21 -8.58
CA LEU A 117 0.30 -1.24 -8.35
C LEU A 117 -0.75 -1.87 -9.27
N ALA A 118 -1.96 -1.32 -9.33
CA ALA A 118 -3.05 -1.83 -10.17
C ALA A 118 -2.66 -1.90 -11.66
N ARG A 119 -1.96 -0.87 -12.17
CA ARG A 119 -1.42 -0.86 -13.55
C ARG A 119 -0.39 -1.96 -13.80
N GLN A 120 0.47 -2.24 -12.82
CA GLN A 120 1.47 -3.31 -12.93
C GLN A 120 0.79 -4.68 -12.94
N THR A 121 -0.21 -4.89 -12.07
CA THR A 121 -1.06 -6.09 -12.07
C THR A 121 -1.72 -6.30 -13.42
N ALA A 122 -2.40 -5.28 -13.95
CA ALA A 122 -3.06 -5.36 -15.26
C ALA A 122 -2.09 -5.72 -16.39
N ARG A 123 -0.85 -5.20 -16.34
CA ARG A 123 0.19 -5.52 -17.32
C ARG A 123 0.66 -6.97 -17.22
N ALA A 124 0.87 -7.47 -16.00
CA ALA A 124 1.28 -8.85 -15.78
C ALA A 124 0.23 -9.84 -16.29
N ALA A 125 -1.05 -9.58 -16.04
CA ALA A 125 -2.16 -10.36 -16.58
C ALA A 125 -2.14 -10.45 -18.12
N LYS A 126 -1.92 -9.32 -18.80
CA LYS A 126 -1.87 -9.27 -20.27
C LYS A 126 -0.67 -10.02 -20.85
N LEU A 127 0.49 -9.93 -20.21
CA LEU A 127 1.69 -10.62 -20.67
C LEU A 127 1.54 -12.14 -20.60
N GLN A 128 0.87 -12.67 -19.55
CA GLN A 128 0.59 -14.10 -19.48
C GLN A 128 -0.32 -14.57 -20.61
N LEU A 129 -1.37 -13.80 -20.95
CA LEU A 129 -2.27 -14.12 -22.05
C LEU A 129 -1.58 -14.12 -23.42
N GLN A 130 -0.50 -13.36 -23.59
CA GLN A 130 0.27 -13.32 -24.83
C GLN A 130 1.33 -14.42 -24.94
N ALA A 131 1.66 -15.08 -23.82
CA ALA A 131 2.65 -16.15 -23.75
C ALA A 131 2.03 -17.56 -23.75
N ALA A 132 0.70 -17.66 -23.66
CA ALA A 132 -0.08 -18.90 -23.74
C ALA A 132 -0.54 -19.17 -25.17
#